data_AF-A0AB39ND39-F1
#
_entry.id   AF-A0AB39ND39-F1
#
_cell.length_a   1.000
_cell.length_b   1.000
_cell.length_c   1.000
_cell.angle_alpha   90.00
_cell.angle_beta   90.00
_cell.angle_gamma   90.00
#
_symmetry.space_group_name_H-M   'P 1'
#
loop_
_entity.id
_entity.type
_entity.pdbx_description
1 polymer ?
#
loop_
_entity_poly.entity_id
_entity_poly.type
_entity_poly.pdbx_seq_one_letter_code
_entity_poly.pdbx_strand_id
1 'polypeptide(L)'
;MARPEAPVDRTVKARAELADFLRARRKSASLTYRDMTRLAHGMPSKTTFERAASGATDPAWETVEAYVKLTMTEEEEFTGSIGDAVDHARKLWIEARRATRAPYYLHKAPDPGLIAHRSDFSRALRDQHVWAGCPTAGEMSDMAGPGLLPKTTAYRIINGRVLPVTPAQAKAFLKACYVQTPEELEPWFAAAARVFSGSRGGSEWRTAQALLVVRHLRAVA
;
A
#
# COMPACT_ATOMS: atom_id res chain seq x y z
N MET A 1 35.52 15.53 1.10
CA MET A 1 34.47 15.63 0.08
C MET A 1 33.79 14.28 -0.08
N ALA A 2 32.46 14.22 -0.05
CA ALA A 2 31.74 12.97 -0.30
C ALA A 2 31.83 12.62 -1.79
N ARG A 3 32.05 11.34 -2.11
CA ARG A 3 32.02 10.83 -3.48
C ARG A 3 30.68 11.18 -4.13
N PRO A 4 30.66 11.65 -5.39
CA PRO A 4 29.41 11.88 -6.12
C PRO A 4 28.54 10.62 -6.09
N GLU A 5 27.25 10.81 -5.85
CA GLU A 5 26.28 9.71 -5.89
C GLU A 5 26.21 9.13 -7.31
N ALA A 6 26.14 7.80 -7.43
CA ALA A 6 26.00 7.17 -8.73
C ALA A 6 24.69 7.61 -9.41
N PRO A 7 24.64 7.68 -10.76
CA PRO A 7 23.40 7.94 -11.48
C PRO A 7 22.27 6.98 -11.05
N VAL A 8 21.03 7.46 -11.10
CA VAL A 8 19.85 6.61 -10.86
C VAL A 8 19.75 5.56 -11.97
N ASP A 9 19.52 4.31 -11.59
CA ASP A 9 19.19 3.24 -12.53
C ASP A 9 17.81 3.49 -13.13
N ARG A 10 17.76 3.65 -14.45
CA ARG A 10 16.55 3.97 -15.23
C ARG A 10 16.00 2.79 -16.02
N THR A 11 16.49 1.57 -15.78
CA THR A 11 16.01 0.35 -16.45
C THR A 11 14.50 0.13 -16.25
N VAL A 12 14.00 0.45 -15.05
CA VAL A 12 12.56 0.47 -14.76
C VAL A 12 12.15 1.91 -14.45
N LYS A 13 11.42 2.55 -15.38
CA LYS A 13 11.01 3.95 -15.26
C LYS A 13 10.37 4.29 -13.91
N ALA A 14 9.40 3.49 -13.45
CA ALA A 14 8.71 3.73 -12.18
C ALA A 14 9.64 3.66 -10.95
N ARG A 15 10.69 2.81 -10.98
CA ARG A 15 11.70 2.79 -9.90
C ARG A 15 12.57 4.03 -9.92
N ALA A 16 12.92 4.52 -11.10
CA ALA A 16 13.68 5.75 -11.24
C ALA A 16 12.89 6.96 -10.75
N GLU A 17 11.59 7.03 -11.02
CA GLU A 17 10.72 8.10 -10.52
C GLU A 17 10.66 8.14 -8.98
N LEU A 18 10.51 6.98 -8.33
CA LEU A 18 10.61 6.89 -6.87
C LEU A 18 12.00 7.35 -6.37
N ALA A 19 13.07 6.88 -7.00
CA ALA A 19 14.43 7.25 -6.60
C ALA A 19 14.73 8.74 -6.78
N ASP A 20 14.30 9.34 -7.89
CA ASP A 20 14.43 10.76 -8.18
C ASP A 20 13.63 11.59 -7.15
N PHE A 21 12.41 11.17 -6.81
CA PHE A 21 11.62 11.79 -5.74
C PHE A 21 12.35 11.76 -4.39
N LEU A 22 12.86 10.60 -3.97
CA LEU A 22 13.60 10.47 -2.70
C LEU A 22 14.87 11.34 -2.70
N ARG A 23 15.66 11.32 -3.78
CA ARG A 23 16.86 12.16 -3.89
C ARG A 23 16.54 13.64 -3.86
N ALA A 24 15.46 14.06 -4.53
CA ALA A 24 15.01 15.45 -4.53
C ALA A 24 14.68 15.90 -3.11
N ARG A 25 13.92 15.10 -2.34
CA ARG A 25 13.60 15.40 -0.94
C ARG A 25 14.84 15.51 -0.07
N ARG A 26 15.76 14.54 -0.15
CA ARG A 26 17.04 14.59 0.59
C ARG A 26 17.84 15.84 0.27
N LYS A 27 17.90 16.22 -1.01
CA LYS A 27 18.60 17.43 -1.47
C LYS A 27 17.94 18.69 -0.90
N SER A 28 16.61 18.78 -0.91
CA SER A 28 15.88 19.92 -0.34
C SER A 28 16.09 20.03 1.18
N ALA A 29 16.12 18.90 1.90
CA ALA A 29 16.42 18.86 3.32
C ALA A 29 17.91 19.08 3.65
N SER A 30 18.79 19.20 2.65
CA SER A 30 20.24 19.34 2.82
C SER A 30 20.89 18.24 3.68
N LEU A 31 20.31 17.04 3.68
CA LEU A 31 20.79 15.91 4.47
C LEU A 31 21.73 14.99 3.68
N THR A 32 22.74 14.45 4.34
CA THR A 32 23.49 13.29 3.83
C THR A 32 22.83 11.99 4.27
N TYR A 33 23.10 10.88 3.58
CA TYR A 33 22.64 9.56 4.05
C TYR A 33 23.12 9.21 5.46
N ARG A 34 24.30 9.72 5.86
CA ARG A 34 24.81 9.53 7.22
C ARG A 34 24.00 10.31 8.25
N ASP A 35 23.58 11.53 7.91
CA ASP A 35 22.72 12.33 8.77
C ASP A 35 21.36 11.66 8.96
N MET A 36 20.77 11.15 7.87
CA MET A 36 19.51 10.41 7.93
C MET A 36 19.62 9.18 8.83
N THR A 37 20.69 8.37 8.70
CA THR A 37 20.90 7.22 9.59
C THR A 37 21.07 7.64 11.04
N ARG A 38 21.77 8.75 11.32
CA ARG A 38 21.91 9.28 12.68
C ARG A 38 20.55 9.70 13.25
N LEU A 39 19.74 10.42 12.47
CA LEU A 39 18.38 10.83 12.86
C LEU A 39 17.44 9.64 13.03
N ALA A 40 17.65 8.56 12.27
CA ALA A 40 16.92 7.31 12.37
C ALA A 40 17.46 6.35 13.46
N HIS A 41 18.32 6.84 14.38
CA HIS A 41 18.95 6.01 15.42
C HIS A 41 19.66 4.74 14.90
N GLY A 42 20.25 4.82 13.71
CA GLY A 42 20.97 3.73 13.06
C GLY A 42 20.12 2.86 12.12
N MET A 43 18.79 3.00 12.12
CA MET A 43 17.88 2.13 11.38
C MET A 43 16.79 2.94 10.66
N PRO A 44 16.76 2.99 9.31
CA PRO A 44 17.62 2.28 8.36
C PRO A 44 19.09 2.71 8.31
N SER A 45 19.95 1.78 7.89
CA SER A 45 21.38 2.04 7.68
C SER A 45 21.61 2.99 6.49
N LYS A 46 22.82 3.58 6.44
CA LYS A 46 23.23 4.47 5.34
C LYS A 46 23.07 3.78 3.98
N THR A 47 23.57 2.55 3.88
CA THR A 47 23.50 1.75 2.65
C THR A 47 22.06 1.40 2.28
N THR A 48 21.17 1.23 3.27
CA THR A 48 19.74 0.99 3.02
C THR A 48 19.09 2.21 2.35
N PHE A 49 19.39 3.43 2.84
CA PHE A 49 18.92 4.66 2.20
C PHE A 49 19.51 4.87 0.80
N GLU A 50 20.82 4.60 0.62
CA GLU A 50 21.47 4.67 -0.69
C GLU A 50 20.81 3.73 -1.71
N ARG A 51 20.51 2.48 -1.30
CA ARG A 51 19.84 1.50 -2.16
C ARG A 51 18.41 1.93 -2.49
N ALA A 52 17.66 2.44 -1.51
CA ALA A 52 16.30 2.93 -1.73
C ALA A 52 16.26 4.07 -2.77
N ALA A 53 17.27 4.94 -2.77
CA ALA A 53 17.40 6.06 -3.70
C ALA A 53 18.23 5.72 -4.96
N SER A 54 18.50 4.45 -5.26
CA SER A 54 19.34 4.06 -6.40
C SER A 54 18.56 3.80 -7.69
N GLY A 55 17.27 3.45 -7.61
CA GLY A 55 16.47 2.96 -8.73
C GLY A 55 16.69 1.48 -9.06
N ALA A 56 17.71 0.83 -8.49
CA ALA A 56 18.08 -0.55 -8.82
C ALA A 56 17.25 -1.62 -8.09
N THR A 57 16.56 -1.27 -7.00
CA THR A 57 15.85 -2.22 -6.13
C THR A 57 14.48 -1.70 -5.71
N ASP A 58 13.57 -2.61 -5.33
CA ASP A 58 12.34 -2.24 -4.61
C ASP A 58 12.65 -2.05 -3.12
N PRO A 59 12.62 -0.82 -2.57
CA PRO A 59 12.79 -0.62 -1.14
C PRO A 59 11.57 -1.14 -0.36
N ALA A 60 11.78 -1.50 0.92
CA ALA A 60 10.68 -1.75 1.85
C ALA A 60 9.91 -0.45 2.11
N TRP A 61 8.60 -0.54 2.37
CA TRP A 61 7.77 0.63 2.61
C TRP A 61 8.28 1.45 3.80
N GLU A 62 8.68 0.79 4.88
CA GLU A 62 9.18 1.40 6.11
C GLU A 62 10.43 2.25 5.84
N THR A 63 11.26 1.84 4.88
CA THR A 63 12.44 2.61 4.47
C THR A 63 12.02 3.88 3.70
N VAL A 64 11.05 3.77 2.79
CA VAL A 64 10.53 4.92 2.02
C VAL A 64 9.83 5.90 2.96
N GLU A 65 8.98 5.41 3.85
CA GLU A 65 8.28 6.22 4.83
C GLU A 65 9.24 6.94 5.78
N ALA A 66 10.24 6.22 6.32
CA ALA A 66 11.28 6.84 7.14
C ALA A 66 12.06 7.90 6.35
N TYR A 67 12.39 7.64 5.09
CA TYR A 67 13.07 8.61 4.22
C TYR A 67 12.27 9.91 4.11
N VAL A 68 10.99 9.82 3.79
CA VAL A 68 10.11 10.98 3.62
C VAL A 68 9.97 11.76 4.93
N LYS A 69 9.71 11.07 6.05
CA LYS A 69 9.58 11.71 7.37
C LYS A 69 10.87 12.39 7.83
N LEU A 70 12.03 11.79 7.59
CA LEU A 70 13.33 12.38 7.95
C LEU A 70 13.72 13.56 7.07
N THR A 71 13.10 13.68 5.89
CA THR A 71 13.32 14.77 4.94
C THR A 71 12.14 15.74 4.91
N MET A 72 11.33 15.75 5.99
CA MET A 72 10.27 16.71 6.19
C MET A 72 10.87 18.12 6.31
N THR A 73 10.27 19.09 5.63
CA THR A 73 10.63 20.51 5.78
C THR A 73 9.86 21.14 6.93
N GLU A 74 10.36 22.25 7.49
CA GLU A 74 9.65 23.02 8.52
C GLU A 74 8.28 23.51 8.04
N GLU A 75 8.16 23.82 6.75
CA GLU A 75 6.89 24.20 6.12
C GLU A 75 5.90 23.03 6.08
N GLU A 76 6.36 21.82 5.71
CA GLU A 76 5.51 20.63 5.71
C GLU A 76 5.06 20.23 7.11
N GLU A 77 5.90 20.46 8.12
CA GLU A 77 5.56 20.29 9.53
C GLU A 77 4.50 21.31 9.96
N PHE A 78 4.72 22.60 9.66
CA PHE A 78 3.83 23.68 10.03
C PHE A 78 2.45 23.58 9.35
N THR A 79 2.42 23.21 8.07
CA THR A 79 1.18 23.08 7.29
C THR A 79 0.49 21.73 7.49
N GLY A 80 1.16 20.75 8.10
CA GLY A 80 0.67 19.37 8.21
C GLY A 80 0.66 18.60 6.88
N SER A 81 1.30 19.12 5.83
CA SER A 81 1.30 18.54 4.48
C SER A 81 2.25 17.34 4.31
N ILE A 82 2.98 16.96 5.37
CA ILE A 82 3.79 15.72 5.36
C ILE A 82 2.95 14.47 5.01
N GLY A 83 1.66 14.47 5.34
CA GLY A 83 0.72 13.42 4.94
C GLY A 83 0.66 13.26 3.41
N ASP A 84 0.54 14.37 2.68
CA ASP A 84 0.47 14.38 1.21
C ASP A 84 1.77 13.87 0.60
N ALA A 85 2.92 14.25 1.18
CA ALA A 85 4.23 13.76 0.74
C ALA A 85 4.38 12.25 0.96
N VAL A 86 3.89 11.73 2.09
CA VAL A 86 3.87 10.29 2.37
C VAL A 86 2.94 9.55 1.40
N ASP A 87 1.77 10.10 1.10
CA ASP A 87 0.82 9.51 0.14
C ASP A 87 1.35 9.54 -1.29
N HIS A 88 2.04 10.61 -1.69
CA HIS A 88 2.72 10.67 -2.97
C HIS A 88 3.84 9.64 -3.07
N ALA A 89 4.66 9.52 -2.02
CA ALA A 89 5.71 8.50 -1.94
C ALA A 89 5.12 7.08 -2.02
N ARG A 90 3.97 6.84 -1.38
CA ARG A 90 3.25 5.57 -1.43
C ARG A 90 2.80 5.25 -2.85
N LYS A 91 2.23 6.21 -3.57
CA LYS A 91 1.82 6.04 -4.97
C LYS A 91 3.00 5.62 -5.85
N LEU A 92 4.11 6.38 -5.81
CA LEU A 92 5.34 6.05 -6.56
C LEU A 92 5.89 4.68 -6.17
N TRP A 93 5.86 4.34 -4.89
CA TRP A 93 6.34 3.04 -4.40
C TRP A 93 5.48 1.86 -4.89
N ILE A 94 4.15 2.00 -4.87
CA ILE A 94 3.24 0.99 -5.42
C ILE A 94 3.49 0.83 -6.92
N GLU A 95 3.64 1.93 -7.67
CA GLU A 95 3.91 1.92 -9.10
C GLU A 95 5.25 1.22 -9.42
N ALA A 96 6.30 1.53 -8.66
CA ALA A 96 7.61 0.89 -8.78
C ALA A 96 7.54 -0.64 -8.54
N ARG A 97 6.82 -1.08 -7.49
CA ARG A 97 6.59 -2.51 -7.23
C ARG A 97 5.74 -3.15 -8.32
N ARG A 98 4.71 -2.47 -8.80
CA ARG A 98 3.82 -3.01 -9.84
C ARG A 98 4.57 -3.21 -11.16
N ALA A 99 5.39 -2.24 -11.55
CA ALA A 99 6.21 -2.33 -12.76
C ALA A 99 7.17 -3.53 -12.79
N THR A 100 7.49 -4.10 -11.62
CA THR A 100 8.44 -5.21 -11.48
C THR A 100 7.83 -6.53 -11.05
N ARG A 101 6.68 -6.50 -10.36
CA ARG A 101 6.05 -7.69 -9.77
C ARG A 101 4.70 -8.02 -10.36
N ALA A 102 4.06 -7.10 -11.07
CA ALA A 102 2.75 -7.37 -11.64
C ALA A 102 2.89 -8.29 -12.87
N PRO A 103 1.98 -9.25 -13.05
CA PRO A 103 1.89 -10.02 -14.26
C PRO A 103 1.46 -9.13 -15.42
N TYR A 104 1.92 -9.48 -16.62
CA TYR A 104 1.74 -8.68 -17.82
C TYR A 104 0.27 -8.40 -18.18
N TYR A 105 -0.69 -9.21 -17.72
CA TYR A 105 -2.10 -9.09 -18.09
C TYR A 105 -2.88 -8.06 -17.24
N LEU A 106 -2.32 -7.59 -16.11
CA LEU A 106 -3.05 -6.70 -15.21
C LEU A 106 -2.72 -5.23 -15.53
N HIS A 107 -3.51 -4.63 -16.42
CA HIS A 107 -3.33 -3.24 -16.85
C HIS A 107 -4.27 -2.23 -16.17
N LYS A 108 -5.28 -2.71 -15.44
CA LYS A 108 -6.29 -1.86 -14.80
C LYS A 108 -6.54 -2.29 -13.36
N ALA A 109 -6.95 -1.34 -12.53
CA ALA A 109 -7.47 -1.63 -11.21
C ALA A 109 -8.69 -2.55 -11.32
N PRO A 110 -8.86 -3.52 -10.40
CA PRO A 110 -10.07 -4.32 -10.34
C PRO A 110 -11.28 -3.42 -10.03
N ASP A 111 -12.39 -3.66 -10.72
CA ASP A 111 -13.66 -2.96 -10.51
C ASP A 111 -14.61 -3.84 -9.67
N PRO A 112 -14.90 -3.47 -8.41
CA PRO A 112 -15.82 -4.22 -7.56
C PRO A 112 -17.26 -4.27 -8.10
N GLY A 113 -17.65 -3.35 -8.98
CA GLY A 113 -18.95 -3.34 -9.64
C GLY A 113 -19.18 -4.57 -10.53
N LEU A 114 -18.11 -5.15 -11.09
CA LEU A 114 -18.17 -6.30 -12.00
C LEU A 114 -18.19 -7.66 -11.28
N ILE A 115 -18.16 -7.66 -9.95
CA ILE A 115 -18.13 -8.89 -9.16
C ILE A 115 -19.56 -9.44 -9.00
N ALA A 116 -19.83 -10.58 -9.63
CA ALA A 116 -21.12 -11.28 -9.58
C ALA A 116 -21.09 -12.54 -8.71
N HIS A 117 -19.99 -13.28 -8.72
CA HIS A 117 -19.86 -14.57 -8.05
C HIS A 117 -18.68 -14.65 -7.07
N ARG A 118 -18.67 -15.70 -6.25
CA ARG A 118 -17.58 -15.96 -5.28
C ARG A 118 -16.21 -16.12 -5.96
N SER A 119 -16.18 -16.74 -7.13
CA SER A 119 -14.99 -16.84 -7.98
C SER A 119 -14.47 -15.46 -8.40
N ASP A 120 -15.39 -14.56 -8.76
CA ASP A 120 -15.05 -13.21 -9.22
C ASP A 120 -14.52 -12.39 -8.06
N PHE A 121 -15.10 -12.53 -6.87
CA PHE A 121 -14.61 -11.88 -5.66
C PHE A 121 -13.19 -12.37 -5.31
N SER A 122 -12.93 -13.68 -5.39
CA SER A 122 -11.59 -14.24 -5.18
C SER A 122 -10.59 -13.73 -6.22
N ARG A 123 -10.99 -13.63 -7.49
CA ARG A 123 -10.16 -13.05 -8.56
C ARG A 123 -9.87 -11.58 -8.30
N ALA A 124 -10.89 -10.78 -8.01
CA ALA A 124 -10.75 -9.35 -7.77
C ALA A 124 -9.84 -9.04 -6.58
N LEU A 125 -9.90 -9.82 -5.48
CA LEU A 125 -8.98 -9.65 -4.35
C LEU A 125 -7.52 -9.93 -4.73
N ARG A 126 -7.27 -10.92 -5.59
CA ARG A 126 -5.92 -11.21 -6.10
C ARG A 126 -5.44 -10.13 -7.06
N ASP A 127 -6.31 -9.68 -7.96
CA ASP A 127 -6.01 -8.58 -8.86
C ASP A 127 -5.74 -7.29 -8.06
N GLN A 128 -6.45 -7.04 -6.96
CA GLN A 128 -6.19 -5.91 -6.06
C GLN A 128 -4.86 -6.04 -5.34
N HIS A 129 -4.52 -7.24 -4.86
CA HIS A 129 -3.22 -7.51 -4.25
C HIS A 129 -2.07 -7.19 -5.20
N VAL A 130 -2.21 -7.61 -6.46
CA VAL A 130 -1.23 -7.32 -7.51
C VAL A 130 -1.20 -5.83 -7.83
N TRP A 131 -2.36 -5.19 -7.98
CA TRP A 131 -2.48 -3.76 -8.21
C TRP A 131 -1.85 -2.94 -7.07
N ALA A 132 -1.94 -3.41 -5.83
CA ALA A 132 -1.30 -2.80 -4.67
C ALA A 132 0.22 -3.00 -4.60
N GLY A 133 0.85 -3.57 -5.62
CA GLY A 133 2.31 -3.80 -5.67
C GLY A 133 2.74 -5.13 -5.03
N CYS A 134 1.82 -6.09 -4.91
CA CYS A 134 2.06 -7.42 -4.35
C CYS A 134 2.64 -7.37 -2.92
N PRO A 135 1.99 -6.74 -1.93
CA PRO A 135 2.44 -6.82 -0.53
C PRO A 135 2.52 -8.28 -0.07
N THR A 136 3.59 -8.66 0.60
CA THR A 136 3.78 -10.04 1.07
C THR A 136 2.78 -10.35 2.17
N ALA A 137 2.48 -11.64 2.38
CA ALA A 137 1.60 -12.05 3.47
C ALA A 137 2.09 -11.61 4.87
N GLY A 138 3.40 -11.38 5.04
CA GLY A 138 3.98 -10.79 6.25
C GLY A 138 3.62 -9.30 6.37
N GLU A 139 3.99 -8.51 5.35
CA GLU A 139 3.64 -7.08 5.25
C GLU A 139 2.14 -6.85 5.49
N MET A 140 1.28 -7.68 4.88
CA MET A 140 -0.17 -7.59 5.06
C MET A 140 -0.64 -7.91 6.48
N SER A 141 -0.03 -8.91 7.12
CA SER A 141 -0.35 -9.28 8.50
C SER A 141 0.06 -8.19 9.48
N ASP A 142 1.23 -7.59 9.26
CA ASP A 142 1.77 -6.52 10.11
C ASP A 142 0.89 -5.26 9.98
N MET A 143 0.50 -4.88 8.76
CA MET A 143 -0.41 -3.75 8.51
C MET A 143 -1.82 -3.96 9.06
N ALA A 144 -2.32 -5.19 9.03
CA ALA A 144 -3.65 -5.52 9.54
C ALA A 144 -3.74 -5.45 11.06
N GLY A 145 -2.62 -5.57 11.77
CA GLY A 145 -2.58 -5.72 13.21
C GLY A 145 -2.91 -7.14 13.69
N PRO A 146 -2.67 -7.42 15.00
CA PRO A 146 -2.78 -8.77 15.54
C PRO A 146 -4.16 -9.40 15.35
N GLY A 147 -4.20 -10.63 14.84
CA GLY A 147 -5.42 -11.46 14.76
C GLY A 147 -6.42 -11.11 13.66
N LEU A 148 -6.34 -9.94 13.04
CA LEU A 148 -7.30 -9.52 12.00
C LEU A 148 -7.03 -10.17 10.64
N LEU A 149 -5.76 -10.31 10.28
CA LEU A 149 -5.34 -10.99 9.05
C LEU A 149 -4.06 -11.79 9.31
N PRO A 150 -4.15 -13.01 9.87
CA PRO A 150 -2.98 -13.85 10.06
C PRO A 150 -2.23 -14.08 8.74
N LYS A 151 -0.89 -14.11 8.79
CA LYS A 151 -0.02 -14.38 7.64
C LYS A 151 -0.46 -15.59 6.80
N THR A 152 -0.85 -16.69 7.45
CA THR A 152 -1.33 -17.90 6.76
C THR A 152 -2.62 -17.66 6.00
N THR A 153 -3.54 -16.86 6.55
CA THR A 153 -4.79 -16.46 5.90
C THR A 153 -4.53 -15.54 4.72
N ALA A 154 -3.70 -14.49 4.90
CA ALA A 154 -3.30 -13.60 3.81
C ALA A 154 -2.71 -14.40 2.64
N TYR A 155 -1.77 -15.32 2.93
CA TYR A 155 -1.17 -16.21 1.94
C TYR A 155 -2.23 -17.05 1.20
N ARG A 156 -3.20 -17.64 1.91
CA ARG A 156 -4.26 -18.44 1.28
C ARG A 156 -5.19 -17.60 0.40
N ILE A 157 -5.49 -16.35 0.79
CA ILE A 157 -6.30 -15.43 -0.02
C ILE A 157 -5.55 -15.02 -1.29
N ILE A 158 -4.27 -14.62 -1.17
CA ILE A 158 -3.41 -14.26 -2.32
C ILE A 158 -3.33 -15.40 -3.34
N ASN A 159 -3.24 -16.65 -2.86
CA ASN A 159 -3.19 -17.83 -3.73
C ASN A 159 -4.58 -18.31 -4.20
N GLY A 160 -5.66 -17.58 -3.89
CA GLY A 160 -7.03 -17.94 -4.29
C GLY A 160 -7.54 -19.24 -3.66
N ARG A 161 -6.91 -19.71 -2.58
CA ARG A 161 -7.29 -20.96 -1.90
C ARG A 161 -8.47 -20.78 -0.96
N VAL A 162 -8.69 -19.56 -0.46
CA VAL A 162 -9.82 -19.20 0.40
C VAL A 162 -10.31 -17.79 0.10
N LEU A 163 -11.56 -17.52 0.44
CA LEU A 163 -12.09 -16.17 0.57
C LEU A 163 -11.98 -15.70 2.03
N PRO A 164 -12.00 -14.38 2.27
CA PRO A 164 -12.17 -13.85 3.62
C PRO A 164 -13.43 -14.43 4.26
N VAL A 165 -13.31 -14.91 5.50
CA VAL A 165 -14.41 -15.55 6.23
C VAL A 165 -15.36 -14.49 6.80
N THR A 166 -14.83 -13.34 7.21
CA THR A 166 -15.60 -12.26 7.84
C THR A 166 -15.36 -10.92 7.13
N PRO A 167 -16.31 -9.97 7.24
CA PRO A 167 -16.12 -8.60 6.73
C PRO A 167 -14.89 -7.91 7.32
N ALA A 168 -14.58 -8.14 8.60
CA ALA A 168 -13.39 -7.59 9.25
C ALA A 168 -12.09 -8.09 8.59
N GLN A 169 -12.02 -9.37 8.26
CA GLN A 169 -10.87 -9.95 7.56
C GLN A 169 -10.73 -9.41 6.13
N ALA A 170 -11.83 -9.22 5.40
CA ALA A 170 -11.79 -8.57 4.09
C ALA A 170 -11.34 -7.12 4.19
N LYS A 171 -11.85 -6.36 5.17
CA LYS A 171 -11.38 -4.99 5.44
C LYS A 171 -9.88 -4.94 5.67
N ALA A 172 -9.37 -5.84 6.51
CA ALA A 172 -7.95 -5.92 6.83
C ALA A 172 -7.12 -6.25 5.58
N PHE A 173 -7.56 -7.20 4.75
CA PHE A 173 -6.93 -7.54 3.48
C PHE A 173 -6.90 -6.35 2.51
N LEU A 174 -8.04 -5.67 2.34
CA LEU A 174 -8.18 -4.52 1.43
C LEU A 174 -7.34 -3.33 1.89
N LYS A 175 -7.33 -3.02 3.19
CA LYS A 175 -6.46 -1.99 3.77
C LYS A 175 -4.98 -2.29 3.60
N ALA A 176 -4.59 -3.56 3.77
CA ALA A 176 -3.23 -4.02 3.47
C ALA A 176 -2.89 -3.95 1.97
N CYS A 177 -3.89 -3.84 1.11
CA CYS A 177 -3.76 -3.54 -0.32
C CYS A 177 -4.07 -2.06 -0.63
N TYR A 178 -3.95 -1.17 0.36
CA TYR A 178 -4.12 0.29 0.26
C TYR A 178 -5.50 0.77 -0.22
N VAL A 179 -6.56 -0.03 0.00
CA VAL A 179 -7.95 0.40 -0.10
C VAL A 179 -8.38 0.85 1.30
N GLN A 180 -8.32 2.15 1.56
CA GLN A 180 -8.34 2.68 2.93
C GLN A 180 -9.60 3.48 3.24
N THR A 181 -10.07 4.27 2.28
CA THR A 181 -11.15 5.21 2.54
C THR A 181 -12.51 4.49 2.54
N PRO A 182 -13.53 5.02 3.24
CA PRO A 182 -14.88 4.46 3.18
C PRO A 182 -15.41 4.37 1.75
N GLU A 183 -15.11 5.34 0.90
CA GLU A 183 -15.55 5.43 -0.49
C GLU A 183 -14.90 4.35 -1.35
N GLU A 184 -13.62 4.07 -1.12
CA GLU A 184 -12.92 2.96 -1.77
C GLU A 184 -13.42 1.60 -1.28
N LEU A 185 -13.71 1.47 0.02
CA LEU A 185 -14.12 0.20 0.64
C LEU A 185 -15.57 -0.19 0.36
N GLU A 186 -16.47 0.78 0.20
CA GLU A 186 -17.91 0.52 0.05
C GLU A 186 -18.21 -0.39 -1.15
N PRO A 187 -17.68 -0.15 -2.37
CA PRO A 187 -17.98 -1.00 -3.53
C PRO A 187 -17.55 -2.46 -3.33
N TRP A 188 -16.45 -2.70 -2.62
CA TRP A 188 -16.00 -4.05 -2.26
C TRP A 188 -16.96 -4.74 -1.30
N PHE A 189 -17.48 -4.01 -0.33
CA PHE A 189 -18.42 -4.55 0.65
C PHE A 189 -19.81 -4.75 0.05
N ALA A 190 -20.23 -3.88 -0.86
CA ALA A 190 -21.43 -4.06 -1.68
C ALA A 190 -21.32 -5.34 -2.53
N ALA A 191 -20.19 -5.54 -3.21
CA ALA A 191 -19.93 -6.76 -3.97
C ALA A 191 -19.99 -8.01 -3.09
N ALA A 192 -19.32 -7.99 -1.94
CA ALA A 192 -19.35 -9.11 -0.99
C ALA A 192 -20.78 -9.38 -0.48
N ALA A 193 -21.55 -8.34 -0.13
CA ALA A 193 -22.93 -8.49 0.32
C ALA A 193 -23.83 -9.16 -0.72
N ARG A 194 -23.64 -8.86 -2.03
CA ARG A 194 -24.32 -9.56 -3.13
C ARG A 194 -23.87 -11.02 -3.25
N VAL A 195 -22.55 -11.24 -3.30
CA VAL A 195 -21.92 -12.55 -3.52
C VAL A 195 -22.22 -13.55 -2.40
N PHE A 196 -22.31 -13.08 -1.15
CA PHE A 196 -22.56 -13.91 0.02
C PHE A 196 -24.04 -13.91 0.46
N SER A 197 -24.93 -13.28 -0.32
CA SER A 197 -26.37 -13.33 -0.06
C SER A 197 -26.85 -14.79 -0.05
N GLY A 198 -27.51 -15.21 1.04
CA GLY A 198 -27.97 -16.59 1.22
C GLY A 198 -26.95 -17.57 1.84
N SER A 199 -25.69 -17.18 2.05
CA SER A 199 -24.71 -17.98 2.79
C SER A 199 -24.79 -17.74 4.31
N ARG A 200 -24.27 -18.70 5.10
CA ARG A 200 -24.03 -18.52 6.54
C ARG A 200 -23.06 -17.35 6.74
N GLY A 201 -23.53 -16.22 7.27
CA GLY A 201 -22.77 -14.97 7.40
C GLY A 201 -23.16 -13.86 6.42
N GLY A 202 -24.08 -14.09 5.47
CA GLY A 202 -24.52 -13.06 4.52
C GLY A 202 -25.19 -11.83 5.16
N SER A 203 -25.74 -11.96 6.36
CA SER A 203 -26.24 -10.81 7.16
C SER A 203 -25.10 -9.92 7.64
N GLU A 204 -23.97 -10.49 8.06
CA GLU A 204 -22.80 -9.73 8.54
C GLU A 204 -22.22 -8.85 7.45
N TRP A 205 -22.15 -9.35 6.21
CA TRP A 205 -21.68 -8.57 5.05
C TRP A 205 -22.57 -7.37 4.75
N ARG A 206 -23.91 -7.56 4.82
CA ARG A 206 -24.88 -6.46 4.65
C ARG A 206 -24.77 -5.42 5.76
N THR A 207 -24.66 -5.85 7.01
CA THR A 207 -24.44 -4.93 8.14
C THR A 207 -23.14 -4.15 7.98
N ALA A 208 -22.05 -4.81 7.59
CA ALA A 208 -20.77 -4.16 7.40
C ALA A 208 -20.79 -3.13 6.25
N GLN A 209 -21.48 -3.42 5.14
CA GLN A 209 -21.71 -2.45 4.07
C GLN A 209 -22.48 -1.23 4.57
N ALA A 210 -23.62 -1.44 5.25
CA ALA A 210 -24.44 -0.36 5.77
C ALA A 210 -23.66 0.57 6.73
N LEU A 211 -22.79 0.01 7.57
CA LEU A 211 -21.93 0.78 8.47
C LEU A 211 -20.91 1.66 7.73
N LEU A 212 -20.43 1.25 6.55
CA LEU A 212 -19.54 2.08 5.72
C LEU A 212 -20.30 3.27 5.12
N VAL A 213 -21.50 3.03 4.60
CA VAL A 213 -22.37 4.09 4.04
C VAL A 213 -22.71 5.15 5.10
N VAL A 214 -23.09 4.75 6.31
CA VAL A 214 -23.42 5.69 7.39
C VAL A 214 -22.20 6.51 7.82
N ARG A 215 -21.01 5.91 7.84
CA ARG A 215 -19.76 6.62 8.18
C ARG A 215 -19.38 7.63 7.11
N HIS A 216 -19.57 7.30 5.84
CA HIS A 216 -19.34 8.22 4.73
C HIS A 216 -20.26 9.45 4.82
N LEU A 217 -21.57 9.23 5.02
CA LEU A 217 -22.55 10.32 5.14
C LEU A 217 -22.25 11.27 6.31
N ARG A 218 -21.67 10.76 7.41
CA ARG A 218 -21.27 11.58 8.57
C ARG A 218 -19.93 12.30 8.39
N ALA A 219 -19.10 11.88 7.45
CA ALA A 219 -17.82 12.54 7.17
C ALA A 219 -17.94 13.68 6.16
N VAL A 220 -19.05 13.71 5.40
CA VAL A 220 -19.33 14.70 4.34
C VAL A 220 -20.34 15.79 4.80
N ALA A 221 -21.00 15.59 5.94
CA ALA A 221 -21.94 16.54 6.57
C ALA A 221 -21.24 17.36 7.66
#